data_AF-A0A844DHS0-F1
#
_entry.id   AF-A0A844DHS0-F1
#
_cell.length_a   1.000
_cell.length_b   1.000
_cell.length_c   1.000
_cell.angle_alpha   90.00
_cell.angle_beta   90.00
_cell.angle_gamma   90.00
#
_symmetry.space_group_name_H-M   'P 1'
#
loop_
_entity.id
_entity.type
_entity.pdbx_description
1 polymer ?
#
loop_
_entity_poly.entity_id
_entity_poly.type
_entity_poly.pdbx_seq_one_letter_code
_entity_poly.pdbx_strand_id
1 'polypeptide(L)'
;MLIQRLLLLLLGINIVLLAFYLVIDYQLVYHSDSAVKNLLAQEIVDTGQYFPRDWNYVNGDLWVLNTHTFIIPLLHWMHNGYLAHAASDIVSAALILHASWLLTGLLEQSRLARLVGMLVVSAGMSLIMAEHIYGQAAYGSLYYMACYLLVAYWSLSQARRATVLPWAAATAVLTALVFWTNPQRALLFYGAPLLAAGALQQLLAWHAARADGQQ
;
A
#
# COMPACT_ATOMS: atom_id res chain seq x y z
N MET A 1 28.48 -8.14 -15.18
CA MET A 1 28.42 -6.67 -14.93
C MET A 1 27.66 -5.90 -16.02
N LEU A 2 27.88 -6.17 -17.32
CA LEU A 2 27.19 -5.47 -18.42
C LEU A 2 25.65 -5.58 -18.33
N ILE A 3 25.13 -6.80 -18.16
CA ILE A 3 23.68 -7.05 -18.06
C ILE A 3 23.05 -6.25 -16.91
N GLN A 4 23.69 -6.21 -15.75
CA GLN A 4 23.18 -5.47 -14.60
C GLN A 4 23.12 -3.95 -14.87
N ARG A 5 24.12 -3.39 -15.57
CA ARG A 5 24.10 -1.97 -15.97
C ARG A 5 22.97 -1.68 -16.95
N LEU A 6 22.73 -2.58 -17.90
CA LEU A 6 21.62 -2.48 -18.84
C LEU A 6 20.27 -2.51 -18.10
N LEU A 7 20.06 -3.44 -17.16
CA LEU A 7 18.81 -3.51 -16.40
C LEU A 7 18.57 -2.26 -15.54
N LEU A 8 19.63 -1.69 -14.95
CA LEU A 8 19.52 -0.42 -14.22
C LEU A 8 19.15 0.75 -15.15
N LEU A 9 19.73 0.80 -16.35
CA LEU A 9 19.36 1.81 -17.35
C LEU A 9 17.89 1.67 -17.77
N LEU A 10 17.45 0.45 -18.09
CA LEU A 10 16.06 0.17 -18.44
C LEU A 10 15.10 0.52 -17.30
N LEU A 11 15.49 0.25 -16.05
CA LEU A 11 14.68 0.61 -14.89
C LEU A 11 14.58 2.13 -14.74
N GLY A 12 15.68 2.86 -14.96
CA GLY A 12 15.67 4.32 -15.00
C GLY A 12 14.72 4.85 -16.08
N ILE A 13 14.74 4.26 -17.28
CA ILE A 13 13.81 4.61 -18.37
C ILE A 13 12.36 4.34 -17.95
N ASN A 14 12.05 3.17 -17.38
CA ASN A 14 10.70 2.86 -16.91
C ASN A 14 10.20 3.83 -15.84
N ILE A 15 11.07 4.24 -14.90
CA ILE A 15 10.70 5.22 -13.87
C ILE A 15 10.36 6.57 -14.50
N VAL A 16 11.15 7.01 -15.49
CA VAL A 16 10.86 8.24 -16.24
C VAL A 16 9.54 8.12 -17.03
N LEU A 17 9.30 6.99 -17.68
CA LEU A 17 8.06 6.73 -18.40
C LEU A 17 6.85 6.64 -17.46
N LEU A 18 7.01 6.06 -16.27
CA LEU A 18 5.97 6.04 -15.25
C LEU A 18 5.65 7.44 -14.75
N ALA A 19 6.66 8.28 -14.51
CA ALA A 19 6.46 9.68 -14.16
C ALA A 19 5.77 10.45 -15.30
N PHE A 20 6.17 10.20 -16.55
CA PHE A 20 5.50 10.76 -17.73
C PHE A 20 4.04 10.33 -17.81
N TYR A 21 3.76 9.05 -17.59
CA TYR A 21 2.41 8.51 -17.55
C TYR A 21 1.57 9.24 -16.49
N LEU A 22 2.06 9.35 -15.26
CA LEU A 22 1.34 10.00 -14.16
C LEU A 22 1.13 11.50 -14.36
N VAL A 23 2.11 12.21 -14.93
CA VAL A 23 2.06 13.69 -15.02
C VAL A 23 1.37 14.18 -16.30
N ILE A 24 1.47 13.42 -17.39
CA ILE A 24 1.06 13.88 -18.72
C ILE A 24 -0.02 12.96 -19.32
N ASP A 25 0.27 11.67 -19.49
CA ASP A 25 -0.60 10.76 -20.23
C ASP A 25 -1.93 10.49 -19.49
N TYR A 26 -1.85 10.21 -18.19
CA TYR A 26 -2.99 9.84 -17.36
C TYR A 26 -4.02 10.97 -17.23
N GLN A 27 -3.61 12.22 -17.46
CA GLN A 27 -4.52 13.36 -17.50
C GLN A 27 -5.61 13.19 -18.58
N LEU A 28 -5.28 12.51 -19.68
CA LEU A 28 -6.20 12.30 -20.81
C LEU A 28 -7.33 11.32 -20.48
N VAL A 29 -7.10 10.43 -19.50
CA VAL A 29 -8.07 9.42 -19.05
C VAL A 29 -8.56 9.68 -17.63
N TYR A 30 -8.24 10.86 -17.07
CA TYR A 30 -8.65 11.25 -15.73
C TYR A 30 -10.17 11.35 -15.62
N HIS A 31 -10.75 10.59 -14.67
CA HIS A 31 -12.19 10.39 -14.53
C HIS A 31 -12.64 10.52 -13.07
N SER A 32 -13.94 10.37 -12.83
CA SER A 32 -14.58 10.58 -11.51
C SER A 32 -13.92 9.78 -10.39
N ASP A 33 -13.63 8.50 -10.61
CA ASP A 33 -13.13 7.62 -9.54
C ASP A 33 -11.71 8.02 -9.12
N SER A 34 -10.91 8.44 -10.10
CA SER A 34 -9.59 9.03 -9.88
C SER A 34 -9.67 10.38 -9.15
N ALA A 35 -10.72 11.17 -9.42
CA ALA A 35 -10.92 12.48 -8.84
C ALA A 35 -11.43 12.45 -7.39
N VAL A 36 -11.99 11.33 -6.91
CA VAL A 36 -12.57 11.26 -5.56
C VAL A 36 -11.56 11.65 -4.48
N LYS A 37 -10.29 11.23 -4.59
CA LYS A 37 -9.27 11.59 -3.60
C LYS A 37 -8.99 13.10 -3.54
N ASN A 38 -9.08 13.78 -4.68
CA ASN A 38 -8.95 15.24 -4.77
C ASN A 38 -10.16 15.94 -4.17
N LEU A 39 -11.37 15.47 -4.49
CA LEU A 39 -12.62 16.04 -3.98
C LEU A 39 -12.72 15.87 -2.46
N LEU A 40 -12.42 14.68 -1.94
CA LEU A 40 -12.41 14.42 -0.50
C LEU A 40 -11.36 15.27 0.22
N ALA A 41 -10.15 15.41 -0.35
CA ALA A 41 -9.13 16.26 0.25
C ALA A 41 -9.56 17.73 0.33
N GLN A 42 -10.22 18.25 -0.70
CA GLN A 42 -10.76 19.61 -0.70
C GLN A 42 -11.87 19.78 0.34
N GLU A 43 -12.81 18.84 0.40
CA GLU A 43 -13.89 18.87 1.40
C GLU A 43 -13.33 18.88 2.84
N ILE A 44 -12.29 18.11 3.10
CA ILE A 44 -11.59 18.09 4.40
C ILE A 44 -11.00 19.46 4.73
N VAL A 45 -10.39 20.13 3.74
CA VAL A 45 -9.80 21.46 3.92
C VAL A 45 -10.88 22.52 4.13
N ASP A 46 -11.95 22.49 3.32
CA ASP A 46 -13.01 23.50 3.36
C ASP A 46 -13.84 23.41 4.65
N THR A 47 -14.12 22.20 5.12
CA THR A 47 -14.91 21.99 6.35
C THR A 47 -14.07 21.99 7.62
N GLY A 48 -12.74 21.84 7.50
CA GLY A 48 -11.84 21.59 8.63
C GLY A 48 -12.10 20.25 9.34
N GLN A 49 -12.89 19.36 8.74
CA GLN A 49 -13.25 18.06 9.30
C GLN A 49 -12.56 16.96 8.49
N TYR A 50 -11.69 16.17 9.13
CA TYR A 50 -11.04 15.04 8.45
C TYR A 50 -12.05 13.97 7.99
N PHE A 51 -13.20 13.91 8.65
CA PHE A 51 -14.37 13.14 8.22
C PHE A 51 -15.54 14.10 8.03
N PRO A 52 -15.67 14.73 6.86
CA PRO A 52 -16.79 15.64 6.59
C PRO A 52 -18.11 14.88 6.72
N ARG A 53 -19.07 15.44 7.47
CA ARG A 53 -20.35 14.79 7.78
C ARG A 53 -21.27 14.66 6.57
N ASP A 54 -21.19 15.64 5.66
CA ASP A 54 -22.05 15.72 4.48
C ASP A 54 -21.44 15.01 3.26
N TRP A 55 -20.23 14.42 3.41
CA TRP A 55 -19.61 13.62 2.37
C TRP A 55 -20.35 12.29 2.18
N ASN A 56 -20.55 11.91 0.92
CA ASN A 56 -21.15 10.62 0.58
C ASN A 56 -20.12 9.49 0.68
N TYR A 57 -20.04 8.85 1.85
CA TYR A 57 -19.27 7.63 2.06
C TYR A 57 -19.99 6.43 1.43
N VAL A 58 -19.80 6.24 0.13
CA VAL A 58 -20.35 5.10 -0.62
C VAL A 58 -20.00 3.80 0.12
N ASN A 59 -20.99 2.94 0.35
CA ASN A 59 -20.88 1.69 1.12
C ASN A 59 -20.45 1.84 2.60
N GLY A 60 -20.46 3.04 3.17
CA GLY A 60 -19.95 3.30 4.51
C GLY A 60 -18.42 3.25 4.60
N ASP A 61 -17.72 3.32 3.46
CA ASP A 61 -16.27 3.22 3.41
C ASP A 61 -15.61 4.48 3.98
N LEU A 62 -15.04 4.37 5.18
CA LEU A 62 -14.22 5.42 5.79
C LEU A 62 -12.78 5.27 5.33
N TRP A 63 -12.37 6.09 4.36
CA TRP A 63 -10.99 6.17 3.91
C TRP A 63 -10.18 7.02 4.87
N VAL A 64 -9.61 6.43 5.90
CA VAL A 64 -8.95 7.25 6.92
C VAL A 64 -7.50 7.57 6.57
N LEU A 65 -6.71 6.59 6.14
CA LEU A 65 -5.36 6.83 5.62
C LEU A 65 -5.27 6.25 4.21
N ASN A 66 -5.45 7.12 3.23
CA ASN A 66 -5.48 6.76 1.81
C ASN A 66 -4.87 7.89 0.98
N THR A 67 -4.91 7.79 -0.35
CA THR A 67 -4.21 8.71 -1.27
C THR A 67 -4.61 10.18 -1.15
N HIS A 68 -5.82 10.49 -0.68
CA HIS A 68 -6.25 11.86 -0.37
C HIS A 68 -5.42 12.50 0.75
N THR A 69 -4.88 11.70 1.68
CA THR A 69 -4.04 12.20 2.79
C THR A 69 -2.77 12.87 2.28
N PHE A 70 -2.24 12.45 1.12
CA PHE A 70 -1.10 13.11 0.49
C PHE A 70 -1.49 14.44 -0.20
N ILE A 71 -2.76 14.60 -0.57
CA ILE A 71 -3.26 15.81 -1.24
C ILE A 71 -3.53 16.92 -0.23
N ILE A 72 -4.10 16.61 0.94
CA ILE A 72 -4.43 17.60 1.99
C ILE A 72 -3.30 18.61 2.24
N PRO A 73 -2.05 18.21 2.54
CA PRO A 73 -1.00 19.19 2.77
C PRO A 73 -0.70 20.03 1.53
N LEU A 74 -0.78 19.44 0.32
CA LEU A 74 -0.52 20.15 -0.93
C LEU A 74 -1.51 21.29 -1.17
N LEU A 75 -2.76 21.14 -0.73
CA LEU A 75 -3.80 22.16 -0.88
C LEU A 75 -3.51 23.46 -0.11
N HIS A 76 -2.56 23.46 0.82
CA HIS A 76 -2.07 24.69 1.45
C HIS A 76 -1.16 25.54 0.54
N TRP A 77 -0.60 24.95 -0.52
CA TRP A 77 0.35 25.62 -1.42
C TRP A 77 -0.12 25.67 -2.88
N MET A 78 -1.10 24.85 -3.27
CA MET A 78 -1.63 24.83 -4.63
C MET A 78 -3.15 24.61 -4.64
N HIS A 79 -3.81 25.05 -5.72
CA HIS A 79 -5.22 24.79 -5.94
C HIS A 79 -5.47 23.30 -6.16
N ASN A 80 -6.66 22.83 -5.76
CA ASN A 80 -7.09 21.50 -6.10
C ASN A 80 -7.25 21.33 -7.61
N GLY A 81 -6.48 20.40 -8.17
CA GLY A 81 -6.47 20.10 -9.59
C GLY A 81 -5.59 18.90 -9.88
N TYR A 82 -5.38 18.63 -11.18
CA TYR A 82 -4.62 17.46 -11.62
C TYR A 82 -3.17 17.44 -11.11
N LEU A 83 -2.55 18.60 -10.90
CA LEU A 83 -1.19 18.64 -10.37
C LEU A 83 -1.09 18.04 -8.95
N ALA A 84 -2.07 18.33 -8.09
CA ALA A 84 -2.14 17.76 -6.74
C ALA A 84 -2.41 16.24 -6.78
N HIS A 85 -3.22 15.81 -7.76
CA HIS A 85 -3.46 14.40 -8.04
C HIS A 85 -2.16 13.67 -8.42
N ALA A 86 -1.47 14.15 -9.46
CA ALA A 86 -0.23 13.56 -9.94
C ALA A 86 0.88 13.57 -8.88
N ALA A 87 0.95 14.61 -8.05
CA ALA A 87 1.91 14.66 -6.94
C ALA A 87 1.64 13.55 -5.90
N SER A 88 0.38 13.32 -5.55
CA SER A 88 -0.01 12.19 -4.68
C SER A 88 0.37 10.85 -5.31
N ASP A 89 0.15 10.67 -6.61
CA ASP A 89 0.46 9.41 -7.29
C ASP A 89 1.94 9.17 -7.49
N ILE A 90 2.76 10.21 -7.64
CA ILE A 90 4.22 10.07 -7.62
C ILE A 90 4.68 9.53 -6.26
N VAL A 91 4.11 10.02 -5.16
CA VAL A 91 4.41 9.52 -3.81
C VAL A 91 3.97 8.05 -3.70
N SER A 92 2.75 7.71 -4.11
CA SER A 92 2.27 6.33 -4.12
C SER A 92 3.13 5.41 -5.00
N ALA A 93 3.52 5.85 -6.19
CA ALA A 93 4.40 5.10 -7.10
C ALA A 93 5.77 4.84 -6.47
N ALA A 94 6.36 5.84 -5.80
CA ALA A 94 7.62 5.67 -5.08
C ALA A 94 7.47 4.64 -3.95
N LEU A 95 6.37 4.69 -3.19
CA LEU A 95 6.08 3.72 -2.14
C LEU A 95 5.90 2.30 -2.69
N ILE A 96 5.19 2.14 -3.82
CA ILE A 96 5.03 0.86 -4.53
C ILE A 96 6.38 0.30 -4.93
N LEU A 97 7.19 1.07 -5.66
CA LEU A 97 8.49 0.61 -6.15
C LEU A 97 9.44 0.27 -5.00
N HIS A 98 9.46 1.07 -3.95
CA HIS A 98 10.27 0.82 -2.77
C HIS A 98 9.81 -0.45 -2.03
N ALA A 99 8.51 -0.61 -1.81
CA ALA A 99 7.96 -1.78 -1.12
C ALA A 99 8.20 -3.07 -1.92
N SER A 100 8.03 -3.04 -3.26
CA SER A 100 8.37 -4.18 -4.14
C SER A 100 9.86 -4.51 -4.09
N TRP A 101 10.74 -3.50 -4.04
CA TRP A 101 12.17 -3.72 -3.92
C TRP A 101 12.54 -4.42 -2.62
N LEU A 102 11.92 -4.02 -1.50
CA LEU A 102 12.12 -4.67 -0.20
C LEU A 102 11.59 -6.11 -0.22
N LEU A 103 10.37 -6.32 -0.72
CA LEU A 103 9.73 -7.63 -0.77
C LEU A 103 10.55 -8.63 -1.61
N THR A 104 11.01 -8.23 -2.80
CA THR A 104 11.86 -9.09 -3.64
C THR A 104 13.22 -9.39 -2.99
N GLY A 105 13.67 -8.53 -2.06
CA GLY A 105 14.85 -8.78 -1.24
C GLY A 105 14.64 -9.84 -0.15
N LEU A 106 13.42 -9.98 0.39
CA LEU A 106 13.09 -11.03 1.36
C LEU A 106 13.14 -12.43 0.77
N LEU A 107 12.81 -12.56 -0.51
CA LEU A 107 12.74 -13.85 -1.21
C LEU A 107 14.11 -14.47 -1.52
N GLU A 108 15.20 -13.95 -0.93
CA GLU A 108 16.59 -14.35 -1.15
C GLU A 108 16.99 -14.40 -2.64
N GLN A 109 16.31 -13.61 -3.47
CA GLN A 109 16.50 -13.63 -4.91
C GLN A 109 17.80 -12.93 -5.32
N SER A 110 18.40 -13.41 -6.41
CA SER A 110 19.56 -12.76 -7.01
C SER A 110 19.24 -11.31 -7.38
N ARG A 111 20.25 -10.43 -7.31
CA ARG A 111 20.09 -9.01 -7.68
C ARG A 111 19.56 -8.82 -9.11
N LEU A 112 19.89 -9.73 -10.03
CA LEU A 112 19.36 -9.72 -11.40
C LEU A 112 17.87 -10.01 -11.43
N ALA A 113 17.41 -11.06 -10.73
CA ALA A 113 15.99 -11.39 -10.63
C ALA A 113 15.18 -10.24 -10.01
N ARG A 114 15.73 -9.59 -8.98
CA ARG A 114 15.12 -8.39 -8.37
C ARG A 114 14.98 -7.24 -9.38
N LEU A 115 16.02 -6.95 -10.15
CA LEU A 115 15.96 -5.90 -11.19
C LEU A 115 14.95 -6.23 -12.29
N VAL A 116 14.87 -7.48 -12.74
CA VAL A 116 13.85 -7.92 -13.71
C VAL A 116 12.44 -7.77 -13.12
N GLY A 117 12.23 -8.16 -11.86
CA GLY A 117 10.96 -7.93 -11.17
C GLY A 117 10.59 -6.45 -11.11
N MET A 118 11.55 -5.58 -10.78
CA MET A 118 11.32 -4.13 -10.77
C MET A 118 10.99 -3.56 -12.14
N LEU A 119 11.54 -4.11 -13.23
CA LEU A 119 11.18 -3.72 -14.59
C LEU A 119 9.71 -4.03 -14.89
N VAL A 120 9.22 -5.21 -14.47
CA VAL A 120 7.83 -5.61 -14.66
C VAL A 120 6.88 -4.73 -13.84
N VAL A 121 7.21 -4.49 -12.57
CA VAL A 121 6.38 -3.64 -11.68
C VAL A 121 6.34 -2.20 -12.21
N SER A 122 7.49 -1.60 -12.52
CA SER A 122 7.56 -0.22 -13.02
C SER A 122 6.95 0.00 -14.40
N ALA A 123 6.78 -1.06 -15.19
CA ALA A 123 6.10 -0.99 -16.49
C ALA A 123 4.56 -1.01 -16.38
N GLY A 124 3.99 -1.14 -15.18
CA GLY A 124 2.53 -1.14 -14.98
C GLY A 124 1.84 -2.50 -15.20
N MET A 125 2.56 -3.51 -15.72
CA MET A 125 2.08 -4.88 -16.03
C MET A 125 1.00 -4.98 -17.14
N SER A 126 -0.01 -4.11 -17.11
CA SER A 126 -1.03 -3.94 -18.13
C SER A 126 -1.64 -2.54 -18.02
N LEU A 127 -2.40 -2.09 -19.01
CA LEU A 127 -3.07 -0.78 -18.97
C LEU A 127 -4.01 -0.66 -17.77
N ILE A 128 -4.86 -1.67 -17.57
CA ILE A 128 -5.81 -1.72 -16.45
C ILE A 128 -5.06 -1.68 -15.11
N MET A 129 -3.96 -2.44 -15.00
CA MET A 129 -3.20 -2.47 -13.76
C MET A 129 -2.47 -1.15 -13.51
N ALA A 130 -1.92 -0.53 -14.54
CA ALA A 130 -1.28 0.78 -14.45
C ALA A 130 -2.25 1.87 -13.98
N GLU A 131 -3.47 1.88 -14.51
CA GLU A 131 -4.56 2.76 -14.06
C GLU A 131 -4.86 2.54 -12.57
N HIS A 132 -5.13 1.30 -12.16
CA HIS A 132 -5.61 1.01 -10.80
C HIS A 132 -4.51 1.12 -9.72
N ILE A 133 -3.27 0.74 -10.04
CA ILE A 133 -2.14 0.76 -9.12
C ILE A 133 -1.46 2.12 -9.06
N TYR A 134 -1.30 2.80 -10.20
CA TYR A 134 -0.54 4.04 -10.27
C TYR A 134 -1.42 5.28 -10.46
N GLY A 135 -2.37 5.27 -11.40
CA GLY A 135 -3.20 6.46 -11.69
C GLY A 135 -4.27 6.75 -10.63
N GLN A 136 -5.12 5.78 -10.33
CA GLN A 136 -6.06 5.89 -9.20
C GLN A 136 -5.33 5.76 -7.86
N ALA A 137 -4.29 4.91 -7.83
CA ALA A 137 -3.52 4.51 -6.66
C ALA A 137 -4.33 3.88 -5.51
N ALA A 138 -5.61 3.55 -5.75
CA ALA A 138 -6.48 2.89 -4.78
C ALA A 138 -6.01 1.47 -4.45
N TYR A 139 -5.63 0.69 -5.46
CA TYR A 139 -5.04 -0.63 -5.26
C TYR A 139 -3.54 -0.56 -4.97
N GLY A 140 -2.89 0.51 -5.43
CA GLY A 140 -1.49 0.81 -5.13
C GLY A 140 -1.25 0.97 -3.63
N SER A 141 -2.15 1.65 -2.92
CA SER A 141 -2.06 1.83 -1.47
C SER A 141 -2.12 0.51 -0.70
N LEU A 142 -3.10 -0.33 -1.01
CA LEU A 142 -3.20 -1.67 -0.45
C LEU A 142 -1.94 -2.51 -0.75
N TYR A 143 -1.45 -2.45 -1.99
CA TYR A 143 -0.28 -3.20 -2.41
C TYR A 143 0.99 -2.83 -1.63
N TYR A 144 1.35 -1.54 -1.55
CA TYR A 144 2.58 -1.16 -0.85
C TYR A 144 2.46 -1.41 0.66
N MET A 145 1.27 -1.23 1.25
CA MET A 145 1.04 -1.52 2.68
C MET A 145 1.18 -3.00 2.98
N ALA A 146 0.63 -3.88 2.13
CA ALA A 146 0.79 -5.31 2.26
C ALA A 146 2.26 -5.72 2.15
N CYS A 147 3.00 -5.17 1.18
CA CYS A 147 4.42 -5.43 1.02
C CYS A 147 5.23 -4.99 2.25
N TYR A 148 5.02 -3.77 2.76
CA TYR A 148 5.69 -3.30 3.97
C TYR A 148 5.34 -4.15 5.19
N LEU A 149 4.07 -4.54 5.35
CA LEU A 149 3.63 -5.37 6.46
C LEU A 149 4.31 -6.74 6.42
N LEU A 150 4.40 -7.37 5.25
CA LEU A 150 5.12 -8.63 5.06
C LEU A 150 6.61 -8.49 5.41
N VAL A 151 7.25 -7.42 4.94
CA VAL A 151 8.66 -7.13 5.27
C VAL A 151 8.86 -6.94 6.77
N ALA A 152 8.01 -6.14 7.42
CA ALA A 152 8.11 -5.89 8.85
C ALA A 152 7.89 -7.17 9.67
N TYR A 153 6.86 -7.95 9.34
CA TYR A 153 6.53 -9.20 10.03
C TYR A 153 7.64 -10.25 9.85
N TRP A 154 8.15 -10.43 8.62
CA TRP A 154 9.27 -11.34 8.38
C TRP A 154 10.53 -10.90 9.11
N SER A 155 10.79 -9.59 9.16
CA SER A 155 11.96 -9.08 9.87
C SER A 155 11.82 -9.24 11.39
N LEU A 156 10.59 -9.16 11.92
CA LEU A 156 10.28 -9.46 13.31
C LEU A 156 10.51 -10.94 13.64
N SER A 157 10.09 -11.87 12.77
CA SER A 157 10.25 -13.31 13.03
C SER A 157 11.72 -13.74 13.08
N GLN A 158 12.59 -13.01 12.37
CA GLN A 158 14.03 -13.24 12.36
C GLN A 158 14.81 -12.33 13.34
N ALA A 159 14.12 -11.43 14.05
CA ALA A 159 14.75 -10.42 14.89
C ALA A 159 15.44 -11.05 16.12
N ARG A 160 16.54 -10.44 16.58
CA ARG A 160 17.26 -10.85 17.79
C ARG A 160 17.46 -9.65 18.70
N ARG A 161 17.12 -9.82 19.99
CA ARG A 161 17.33 -8.85 21.07
C ARG A 161 16.91 -7.42 20.68
N ALA A 162 17.88 -6.56 20.36
CA ALA A 162 17.69 -5.13 20.14
C ALA A 162 16.80 -4.78 18.93
N THR A 163 16.68 -5.68 17.94
CA THR A 163 15.85 -5.41 16.75
C THR A 163 14.41 -5.86 16.88
N VAL A 164 14.05 -6.57 17.96
CA VAL A 164 12.67 -7.08 18.15
C VAL A 164 11.68 -5.93 18.33
N LEU A 165 11.98 -4.98 19.22
CA LEU A 165 11.09 -3.86 19.51
C LEU A 165 10.77 -2.98 18.29
N PRO A 166 11.75 -2.51 17.48
CA PRO A 166 11.42 -1.69 16.32
C PRO A 166 10.62 -2.46 15.26
N TRP A 167 10.91 -3.75 15.02
CA TRP A 167 10.13 -4.54 14.06
C TRP A 167 8.73 -4.90 14.58
N ALA A 168 8.57 -5.10 15.89
CA ALA A 168 7.27 -5.27 16.53
C ALA A 168 6.43 -3.99 16.40
N ALA A 169 7.03 -2.83 16.68
CA ALA A 169 6.38 -1.54 16.51
C ALA A 169 5.99 -1.30 15.05
N ALA A 170 6.90 -1.54 14.10
CA ALA A 170 6.61 -1.40 12.67
C ALA A 170 5.45 -2.32 12.23
N THR A 171 5.46 -3.58 12.66
CA THR A 171 4.38 -4.53 12.37
C THR A 171 3.05 -4.08 12.96
N ALA A 172 3.04 -3.62 14.21
CA ALA A 172 1.83 -3.13 14.88
C ALA A 172 1.26 -1.88 14.19
N VAL A 173 2.12 -0.91 13.88
CA VAL A 173 1.73 0.33 13.18
C VAL A 173 1.20 0.00 11.78
N LEU A 174 1.91 -0.81 10.99
CA LEU A 174 1.46 -1.18 9.64
C LEU A 174 0.13 -1.97 9.67
N THR A 175 -0.04 -2.87 10.65
CA THR A 175 -1.33 -3.57 10.85
C THR A 175 -2.44 -2.57 11.15
N ALA A 176 -2.22 -1.63 12.09
CA ALA A 176 -3.18 -0.59 12.39
C ALA A 176 -3.51 0.24 11.15
N LEU A 177 -2.50 0.67 10.39
CA LEU A 177 -2.67 1.42 9.15
C LEU A 177 -3.48 0.66 8.10
N VAL A 178 -3.22 -0.64 7.89
CA VAL A 178 -4.01 -1.48 6.96
C VAL A 178 -5.47 -1.49 7.38
N PHE A 179 -5.75 -1.67 8.68
CA PHE A 179 -7.12 -1.59 9.20
C PHE A 179 -7.72 -0.19 9.02
N TRP A 180 -6.92 0.85 9.16
CA TRP A 180 -7.32 2.25 9.04
C TRP A 180 -7.63 2.67 7.60
N THR A 181 -7.19 1.91 6.58
CA THR A 181 -7.59 2.19 5.18
C THR A 181 -9.11 2.10 4.99
N ASN A 182 -9.73 1.12 5.66
CA ASN A 182 -11.17 0.94 5.76
C ASN A 182 -11.49 0.02 6.96
N PRO A 183 -11.82 0.57 8.14
CA PRO A 183 -11.97 -0.22 9.37
C PRO A 183 -13.05 -1.30 9.29
N GLN A 184 -14.19 -0.99 8.67
CA GLN A 184 -15.30 -1.94 8.56
C GLN A 184 -14.94 -3.12 7.66
N ARG A 185 -14.39 -2.85 6.47
CA ARG A 185 -13.96 -3.90 5.55
C ARG A 185 -12.78 -4.67 6.13
N ALA A 186 -11.79 -4.00 6.72
CA ALA A 186 -10.64 -4.69 7.31
C ALA A 186 -11.05 -5.64 8.45
N LEU A 187 -12.01 -5.24 9.30
CA LEU A 187 -12.52 -6.13 10.34
C LEU A 187 -13.21 -7.37 9.74
N LEU A 188 -14.01 -7.22 8.68
CA LEU A 188 -14.73 -8.33 8.06
C LEU A 188 -13.84 -9.25 7.22
N PHE A 189 -12.93 -8.68 6.42
CA PHE A 189 -12.09 -9.43 5.49
C PHE A 189 -10.80 -9.97 6.12
N TYR A 190 -10.26 -9.29 7.14
CA TYR A 190 -8.99 -9.67 7.78
C TYR A 190 -9.20 -10.06 9.24
N GLY A 191 -9.83 -9.19 10.03
CA GLY A 191 -9.97 -9.37 11.48
C GLY A 191 -10.75 -10.64 11.86
N ALA A 192 -11.99 -10.77 11.37
CA ALA A 192 -12.87 -11.88 11.73
C ALA A 192 -12.30 -13.24 11.29
N PRO A 193 -11.79 -13.43 10.06
CA PRO A 193 -11.15 -14.68 9.67
C PRO A 193 -9.91 -15.02 10.52
N LEU A 194 -9.06 -14.04 10.83
CA LEU A 194 -7.87 -14.27 11.66
C LEU A 194 -8.22 -14.62 13.10
N LEU A 195 -9.19 -13.93 13.70
CA LEU A 195 -9.67 -14.22 15.05
C LEU A 195 -10.33 -15.60 15.11
N ALA A 196 -11.12 -15.97 14.10
CA ALA A 196 -11.74 -17.29 14.00
C ALA A 196 -10.69 -18.40 13.88
N ALA A 197 -9.66 -18.20 13.03
CA ALA A 197 -8.55 -19.13 12.88
C ALA A 197 -7.76 -19.29 14.19
N GLY A 198 -7.46 -18.18 14.88
CA GLY A 198 -6.77 -18.21 16.17
C GLY A 198 -7.58 -18.91 17.26
N ALA A 199 -8.88 -18.65 17.34
CA ALA A 199 -9.78 -19.33 18.28
C ALA A 199 -9.84 -20.83 18.01
N LEU A 200 -9.97 -21.24 16.74
CA LEU A 200 -9.97 -22.64 16.35
C LEU A 200 -8.63 -23.33 16.69
N GLN A 201 -7.50 -22.67 16.42
CA GLN A 201 -6.18 -23.21 16.76
C GLN A 201 -6.03 -23.44 18.27
N GLN A 202 -6.47 -22.49 19.10
CA GLN A 202 -6.44 -22.63 20.56
C GLN A 202 -7.34 -23.76 21.06
N LEU A 203 -8.54 -23.91 20.48
CA LEU A 203 -9.45 -25.01 20.81
C LEU A 203 -8.83 -26.38 20.49
N LEU A 204 -8.21 -26.51 19.32
CA LEU A 204 -7.52 -27.74 18.91
C LEU A 204 -6.33 -28.07 19.83
N ALA A 205 -5.52 -27.07 20.19
CA ALA A 205 -4.39 -27.25 21.10
C ALA A 205 -4.85 -27.69 22.51
N TRP A 206 -5.94 -27.11 22.99
CA TRP A 206 -6.54 -27.48 24.28
C TRP A 206 -7.07 -28.93 24.29
N HIS A 207 -7.71 -29.38 23.21
CA HIS A 207 -8.15 -30.78 23.08
C HIS A 207 -6.97 -31.76 23.06
N ALA A 208 -5.91 -31.44 22.31
CA ALA A 208 -4.72 -32.29 22.25
C ALA A 208 -4.07 -32.45 23.64
N ALA A 209 -3.88 -31.36 24.38
CA ALA A 209 -3.31 -31.40 25.74
C ALA A 209 -4.13 -32.23 26.73
N ARG A 210 -5.46 -32.32 26.54
CA ARG A 210 -6.33 -33.16 27.37
C ARG A 210 -6.31 -34.64 26.99
N ALA A 211 -6.10 -34.96 25.71
CA ALA A 211 -5.99 -36.33 25.24
C ALA A 211 -4.68 -36.98 25.74
N ASP A 212 -3.58 -36.23 25.77
CA ASP A 212 -2.27 -36.71 26.22
C ASP A 212 -2.18 -36.90 27.75
N GLY A 213 -2.98 -36.17 28.54
CA GLY A 213 -3.02 -36.28 30.00
C GLY A 213 -3.87 -37.43 30.56
N GLN A 214 -4.47 -38.26 29.70
CA GLN A 214 -5.28 -39.42 30.08
C GLN A 214 -4.59 -40.78 29.82
N GLN A 215 -3.31 -40.78 29.43
CA GLN A 215 -2.44 -41.97 29.33
C GLN A 215 -1.50 -42.06 30.54
#